data_AF-A0A8T5SP31-F1
#
_entry.id   AF-A0A8T5SP31-F1
#
_cell.length_a   1.000
_cell.length_b   1.000
_cell.length_c   1.000
_cell.angle_alpha   90.00
_cell.angle_beta   90.00
_cell.angle_gamma   90.00
#
_symmetry.space_group_name_H-M   'P 1'
#
loop_
_entity.id
_entity.type
_entity.pdbx_description
1 polymer ?
#
loop_
_entity_poly.entity_id
_entity_poly.type
_entity_poly.pdbx_seq_one_letter_code
_entity_poly.pdbx_strand_id
1 'polypeptide(L)'
;MTHRDLSYWLLENGGPIIRFRTLVDIFDEQDVGVVSRALKEMVESPEVVKWLGRIEPSLVFNDVHSGRQNAFENVVGKLVQLGWRAGLQPFDSKTLPFRVWLSENVNKEPEAAHEVFKRTLIASVLARAGYQTVEAVQKQILSRLNTVHEFVKDPDFAQVYVDKSEYRGIPKGLESHELVNPQLYPEQQFALPWIHDVIAFSHLDIVLAEKESREKAEKILGMVLTPEYQNLPWSYGVAKYGKRYYVLGWAVHLPGYSKPPEGRMFAEMLVVLDVLAPFACVRKSPWFLNSMKYLEEFRTDDGTYSFPRAWLPEKKRGYWVGGEYMAFDERKGRKNAIEVESTFRMVNIKKRTGLF
;
A
#
# COMPACT_ATOMS: atom_id res chain seq x y z
N MET A 1 -21.22 9.38 19.70
CA MET A 1 -19.81 9.64 20.05
C MET A 1 -19.16 10.62 19.07
N THR A 2 -18.36 11.54 19.61
CA THR A 2 -17.42 12.39 18.86
C THR A 2 -16.17 11.59 18.44
N HIS A 3 -15.31 12.17 17.60
CA HIS A 3 -14.03 11.54 17.23
C HIS A 3 -13.13 11.28 18.44
N ARG A 4 -13.07 12.24 19.36
CA ARG A 4 -12.31 12.11 20.60
C ARG A 4 -12.83 10.97 21.48
N ASP A 5 -14.15 10.81 21.57
CA ASP A 5 -14.76 9.71 22.33
C ASP A 5 -14.37 8.35 21.75
N LEU A 6 -14.39 8.20 20.42
CA LEU A 6 -13.97 6.97 19.75
C LEU A 6 -12.50 6.64 20.01
N SER A 7 -11.62 7.64 20.01
CA SER A 7 -10.20 7.44 20.32
C SER A 7 -9.97 6.97 21.75
N TYR A 8 -10.69 7.52 22.73
CA TYR A 8 -10.62 7.01 24.11
C TYR A 8 -11.21 5.60 24.24
N TRP A 9 -12.35 5.34 23.59
CA TRP A 9 -12.93 4.01 23.55
C TRP A 9 -11.95 2.97 22.98
N LEU A 10 -11.16 3.33 21.97
CA LEU A 10 -10.10 2.48 21.41
C LEU A 10 -8.95 2.23 22.41
N LEU A 11 -8.58 3.21 23.24
CA LEU A 11 -7.58 2.98 24.30
C LEU A 11 -8.09 2.00 25.35
N GLU A 12 -9.38 2.07 25.70
CA GLU A 12 -9.98 1.19 26.70
C GLU A 12 -10.17 -0.24 26.15
N ASN A 13 -10.70 -0.37 24.93
CA ASN A 13 -11.15 -1.64 24.35
C ASN A 13 -10.13 -2.31 23.40
N GLY A 14 -9.13 -1.56 22.95
CA GLY A 14 -8.06 -2.01 22.06
C GLY A 14 -7.20 -3.12 22.66
N GLY A 15 -6.65 -3.99 21.80
CA GLY A 15 -5.48 -4.79 22.21
C GLY A 15 -4.20 -3.95 22.22
N PRO A 16 -3.06 -4.54 22.60
CA PRO A 16 -1.78 -3.83 22.68
C PRO A 16 -1.42 -3.06 21.40
N ILE A 17 -1.69 -3.65 20.24
CA ILE A 17 -1.37 -3.05 18.94
C ILE A 17 -2.23 -1.82 18.68
N ILE A 18 -3.55 -1.93 18.83
CA ILE A 18 -4.47 -0.82 18.59
C ILE A 18 -4.29 0.29 19.63
N ARG A 19 -4.02 -0.05 20.90
CA ARG A 19 -3.72 0.93 21.95
C ARG A 19 -2.48 1.74 21.61
N PHE A 20 -1.37 1.06 21.30
CA PHE A 20 -0.13 1.72 20.90
C PHE A 20 -0.36 2.63 19.70
N ARG A 21 -0.96 2.10 18.62
CA ARG A 21 -1.22 2.89 17.41
C ARG A 21 -2.20 4.05 17.65
N THR A 22 -3.15 3.92 18.56
CA THR A 22 -4.05 5.03 18.91
C THR A 22 -3.30 6.17 19.59
N LEU A 23 -2.36 5.84 20.49
CA LEU A 23 -1.51 6.85 21.13
C LEU A 23 -0.63 7.59 20.10
N VAL A 24 0.07 6.85 19.24
CA VAL A 24 1.08 7.46 18.35
C VAL A 24 0.51 8.00 17.04
N ASP A 25 -0.46 7.33 16.42
CA ASP A 25 -0.95 7.71 15.09
C ASP A 25 -2.22 8.60 15.16
N ILE A 26 -2.96 8.60 16.27
CA ILE A 26 -4.21 9.38 16.42
C ILE A 26 -4.02 10.56 17.40
N PHE A 27 -3.52 10.29 18.60
CA PHE A 27 -3.30 11.33 19.61
C PHE A 27 -2.00 12.12 19.44
N ASP A 28 -1.02 11.58 18.71
CA ASP A 28 0.34 12.13 18.65
C ASP A 28 0.93 12.34 20.07
N GLU A 29 0.73 11.33 20.93
CA GLU A 29 1.14 11.35 22.34
C GLU A 29 2.65 11.53 22.48
N GLN A 30 3.06 12.49 23.32
CA GLN A 30 4.46 12.87 23.54
C GLN A 30 5.00 12.39 24.88
N ASP A 31 4.15 11.91 25.80
CA ASP A 31 4.61 11.33 27.06
C ASP A 31 5.38 10.02 26.81
N VAL A 32 6.70 10.11 26.95
CA VAL A 32 7.64 9.01 26.73
C VAL A 32 7.30 7.80 27.61
N GLY A 33 6.84 8.00 28.85
CA GLY A 33 6.50 6.92 29.76
C GLY A 33 5.25 6.16 29.31
N VAL A 34 4.23 6.87 28.85
CA VAL A 34 3.00 6.29 28.29
C VAL A 34 3.29 5.53 27.00
N VAL A 35 3.98 6.17 26.06
CA VAL A 35 4.32 5.56 24.76
C VAL A 35 5.24 4.35 24.93
N SER A 36 6.25 4.43 25.81
CA SER A 36 7.18 3.31 26.04
C SER A 36 6.51 2.08 26.63
N ARG A 37 5.55 2.26 27.55
CA ARG A 37 4.76 1.13 28.08
C ARG A 37 3.92 0.47 27.01
N ALA A 38 3.18 1.27 26.23
CA ALA A 38 2.36 0.75 25.14
C ALA A 38 3.19 0.07 24.04
N LEU A 39 4.37 0.63 23.72
CA LEU A 39 5.33 0.03 22.79
C LEU A 39 5.78 -1.36 23.29
N LYS A 40 6.15 -1.48 24.57
CA LYS A 40 6.56 -2.75 25.16
C LYS A 40 5.47 -3.81 25.01
N GLU A 41 4.23 -3.48 25.39
CA GLU A 41 3.09 -4.39 25.26
C GLU A 41 2.82 -4.78 23.79
N MET A 42 2.93 -3.84 22.86
CA MET A 42 2.76 -4.09 21.42
C MET A 42 3.83 -5.06 20.90
N VAL A 43 5.12 -4.83 21.24
CA VAL A 43 6.25 -5.65 20.79
C VAL A 43 6.17 -7.07 21.33
N GLU A 44 5.67 -7.25 22.56
CA GLU A 44 5.47 -8.55 23.20
C GLU A 44 4.22 -9.29 22.70
N SER A 45 3.36 -8.63 21.91
CA SER A 45 2.12 -9.27 21.43
C SER A 45 2.42 -10.47 20.52
N PRO A 46 1.67 -11.59 20.65
CA PRO A 46 1.95 -12.80 19.87
C PRO A 46 1.93 -12.60 18.35
N GLU A 47 1.05 -11.73 17.86
CA GLU A 47 0.94 -11.45 16.42
C GLU A 47 2.17 -10.68 15.92
N VAL A 48 2.68 -9.71 16.69
CA VAL A 48 3.92 -9.00 16.35
C VAL A 48 5.12 -9.93 16.34
N VAL A 49 5.32 -10.74 17.39
CA VAL A 49 6.45 -11.68 17.48
C VAL A 49 6.45 -12.64 16.29
N LYS A 50 5.28 -13.18 15.95
CA LYS A 50 5.06 -14.06 14.80
C LYS A 50 5.44 -13.41 13.47
N TRP A 51 5.01 -12.17 13.21
CA TRP A 51 5.32 -11.49 11.95
C TRP A 51 6.78 -11.03 11.88
N LEU A 52 7.35 -10.57 12.98
CA LEU A 52 8.74 -10.13 13.04
C LEU A 52 9.70 -11.31 12.79
N GLY A 53 9.32 -12.51 13.23
CA GLY A 53 10.04 -13.76 12.96
C GLY A 53 10.05 -14.19 11.48
N ARG A 54 9.21 -13.60 10.62
CA ARG A 54 9.09 -13.95 9.19
C ARG A 54 9.95 -13.12 8.26
N ILE A 55 10.61 -12.06 8.74
CA ILE A 55 11.53 -11.30 7.88
C ILE A 55 12.76 -12.16 7.62
N GLU A 56 12.92 -12.58 6.37
CA GLU A 56 14.09 -13.29 5.84
C GLU A 56 14.92 -12.33 4.98
N PRO A 57 16.26 -12.34 5.07
CA PRO A 57 17.13 -11.45 4.32
C PRO A 57 17.36 -11.93 2.86
N SER A 58 16.30 -12.35 2.17
CA SER A 58 16.37 -12.80 0.78
C SER A 58 15.89 -11.74 -0.18
N LEU A 59 16.61 -11.59 -1.29
CA LEU A 59 16.35 -10.62 -2.35
C LEU A 59 16.01 -11.31 -3.68
N VAL A 60 15.76 -12.62 -3.67
CA VAL A 60 15.15 -13.30 -4.82
C VAL A 60 13.78 -12.67 -5.06
N PHE A 61 13.42 -12.45 -6.33
CA PHE A 61 12.19 -11.72 -6.70
C PHE A 61 10.95 -12.24 -5.95
N ASN A 62 10.76 -13.57 -5.91
CA ASN A 62 9.61 -14.16 -5.23
C ASN A 62 9.65 -14.01 -3.70
N ASP A 63 10.83 -13.88 -3.09
CA ASP A 63 10.97 -13.62 -1.65
C ASP A 63 10.71 -12.14 -1.31
N VAL A 64 10.82 -11.25 -2.31
CA VAL A 64 10.42 -9.85 -2.17
C VAL A 64 8.93 -9.66 -2.46
N HIS A 65 8.46 -10.30 -3.54
CA HIS A 65 7.16 -10.11 -4.14
C HIS A 65 6.49 -11.45 -4.48
N SER A 66 5.55 -11.89 -3.66
CA SER A 66 4.70 -13.05 -3.95
C SER A 66 3.55 -13.13 -2.94
N GLY A 67 2.58 -14.00 -3.22
CA GLY A 67 1.51 -14.27 -2.25
C GLY A 67 1.96 -15.00 -0.97
N ARG A 68 3.25 -15.31 -0.78
CA ARG A 68 3.73 -16.00 0.43
C ARG A 68 3.74 -15.04 1.62
N GLN A 69 3.37 -15.55 2.79
CA GLN A 69 3.37 -14.77 4.03
C GLN A 69 4.75 -14.20 4.40
N ASN A 70 5.84 -14.89 4.06
CA ASN A 70 7.21 -14.45 4.35
C ASN A 70 7.81 -13.55 3.26
N ALA A 71 7.06 -13.24 2.19
CA ALA A 71 7.53 -12.27 1.21
C ALA A 71 7.70 -10.89 1.85
N PHE A 72 8.79 -10.19 1.54
CA PHE A 72 9.16 -8.90 2.15
C PHE A 72 8.00 -7.91 2.17
N GLU A 73 7.31 -7.72 1.04
CA GLU A 73 6.20 -6.76 0.96
C GLU A 73 5.06 -7.07 1.94
N ASN A 74 4.80 -8.36 2.18
CA ASN A 74 3.71 -8.81 3.04
C ASN A 74 4.11 -8.69 4.50
N VAL A 75 5.33 -9.14 4.84
CA VAL A 75 5.81 -9.11 6.23
C VAL A 75 5.99 -7.67 6.70
N VAL A 76 6.69 -6.84 5.94
CA VAL A 76 6.93 -5.45 6.33
C VAL A 76 5.65 -4.62 6.21
N GLY A 77 4.84 -4.85 5.17
CA GLY A 77 3.52 -4.23 5.04
C GLY A 77 2.65 -4.48 6.28
N LYS A 78 2.61 -5.74 6.74
CA LYS A 78 1.91 -6.12 7.96
C LYS A 78 2.55 -5.53 9.21
N LEU A 79 3.86 -5.63 9.40
CA LEU A 79 4.53 -5.11 10.62
C LEU A 79 4.29 -3.61 10.80
N VAL A 80 4.32 -2.83 9.73
CA VAL A 80 3.96 -1.41 9.79
C VAL A 80 2.49 -1.21 10.15
N GLN A 81 1.59 -2.05 9.62
CA GLN A 81 0.20 -2.05 10.08
C GLN A 81 0.08 -2.35 11.59
N LEU A 82 0.96 -3.19 12.15
CA LEU A 82 0.99 -3.49 13.59
C LEU A 82 1.74 -2.42 14.42
N GLY A 83 2.27 -1.37 13.80
CA GLY A 83 2.89 -0.23 14.48
C GLY A 83 4.42 -0.16 14.40
N TRP A 84 5.08 -1.15 13.78
CA TRP A 84 6.53 -1.07 13.54
C TRP A 84 6.89 0.04 12.57
N ARG A 85 8.03 0.67 12.83
CA ARG A 85 8.58 1.76 12.04
C ARG A 85 10.09 1.83 12.25
N ALA A 86 10.77 2.58 11.38
CA ALA A 86 12.19 2.87 11.49
C ALA A 86 12.54 3.42 12.87
N GLY A 87 13.72 3.06 13.39
CA GLY A 87 14.20 3.42 14.72
C GLY A 87 13.86 2.40 15.81
N LEU A 88 13.06 1.37 15.50
CA LEU A 88 12.72 0.30 16.43
C LEU A 88 13.55 -0.97 16.17
N GLN A 89 14.24 -1.48 17.18
CA GLN A 89 14.94 -2.77 17.12
C GLN A 89 14.00 -3.92 17.53
N PRO A 90 14.12 -5.12 16.93
CA PRO A 90 15.13 -5.55 15.94
C PRO A 90 14.71 -5.30 14.48
N PHE A 91 13.63 -4.54 14.24
CA PHE A 91 13.10 -4.30 12.90
C PHE A 91 14.11 -3.60 11.98
N ASP A 92 14.80 -2.56 12.46
CA ASP A 92 15.88 -1.90 11.72
C ASP A 92 16.99 -2.86 11.25
N SER A 93 17.41 -3.78 12.12
CA SER A 93 18.43 -4.78 11.79
C SER A 93 17.93 -5.75 10.72
N LYS A 94 16.66 -6.14 10.78
CA LYS A 94 16.05 -7.08 9.84
C LYS A 94 15.75 -6.45 8.46
N THR A 95 15.49 -5.15 8.39
CA THR A 95 15.27 -4.43 7.12
C THR A 95 16.56 -3.92 6.48
N LEU A 96 17.69 -3.93 7.21
CA LEU A 96 18.98 -3.45 6.72
C LEU A 96 19.41 -4.06 5.37
N PRO A 97 19.31 -5.38 5.14
CA PRO A 97 19.72 -5.97 3.86
C PRO A 97 18.98 -5.39 2.65
N PHE A 98 17.70 -5.05 2.80
CA PHE A 98 16.88 -4.45 1.74
C PHE A 98 17.28 -2.99 1.48
N ARG A 99 17.64 -2.25 2.53
CA ARG A 99 18.14 -0.87 2.42
C ARG A 99 19.50 -0.84 1.71
N VAL A 100 20.42 -1.72 2.11
CA VAL A 100 21.74 -1.87 1.46
C VAL A 100 21.58 -2.23 -0.01
N TRP A 101 20.77 -3.26 -0.32
CA TRP A 101 20.52 -3.65 -1.70
C TRP A 101 19.93 -2.52 -2.53
N LEU A 102 18.96 -1.76 -2.00
CA LEU A 102 18.39 -0.64 -2.74
C LEU A 102 19.46 0.42 -3.05
N SER A 103 20.30 0.78 -2.07
CA SER A 103 21.41 1.72 -2.28
C SER A 103 22.41 1.26 -3.34
N GLU A 104 22.73 -0.03 -3.38
CA GLU A 104 23.65 -0.60 -4.36
C GLU A 104 23.07 -0.72 -5.77
N ASN A 105 21.74 -0.67 -5.93
CA ASN A 105 21.07 -0.96 -7.20
C ASN A 105 20.27 0.21 -7.77
N VAL A 106 19.95 1.26 -6.98
CA VAL A 106 19.12 2.39 -7.45
C VAL A 106 19.73 3.13 -8.66
N ASN A 107 21.06 3.10 -8.82
CA ASN A 107 21.78 3.77 -9.91
C ASN A 107 22.20 2.85 -11.05
N LYS A 108 21.93 1.54 -10.95
CA LYS A 108 22.35 0.57 -11.96
C LYS A 108 21.31 0.50 -13.07
N GLU A 109 21.76 0.26 -14.29
CA GLU A 109 20.84 -0.15 -15.35
C GLU A 109 20.18 -1.48 -14.99
N PRO A 110 18.90 -1.69 -15.32
CA PRO A 110 18.21 -2.93 -14.99
C PRO A 110 18.62 -4.06 -15.93
N GLU A 111 19.33 -5.05 -15.39
CA GLU A 111 19.87 -6.20 -16.13
C GLU A 111 18.83 -7.31 -16.29
N ALA A 112 17.97 -7.48 -15.29
CA ALA A 112 16.93 -8.51 -15.26
C ALA A 112 15.54 -7.90 -15.43
N ALA A 113 14.60 -8.66 -15.99
CA ALA A 113 13.20 -8.25 -16.08
C ALA A 113 12.63 -7.89 -14.69
N HIS A 114 11.80 -6.85 -14.64
CA HIS A 114 11.14 -6.33 -13.44
C HIS A 114 12.08 -5.74 -12.39
N GLU A 115 13.31 -5.39 -12.73
CA GLU A 115 14.25 -4.87 -11.74
C GLU A 115 13.83 -3.49 -11.25
N VAL A 116 13.34 -2.61 -12.13
CA VAL A 116 12.75 -1.32 -11.75
C VAL A 116 11.53 -1.53 -10.84
N PHE A 117 10.64 -2.46 -11.17
CA PHE A 117 9.49 -2.80 -10.33
C PHE A 117 9.92 -3.28 -8.93
N LYS A 118 10.92 -4.16 -8.85
CA LYS A 118 11.47 -4.64 -7.58
C LYS A 118 12.05 -3.51 -6.74
N ARG A 119 12.80 -2.58 -7.35
CA ARG A 119 13.34 -1.38 -6.68
C ARG A 119 12.19 -0.51 -6.15
N THR A 120 11.18 -0.23 -6.98
CA THR A 120 9.98 0.53 -6.59
C THR A 120 9.26 -0.11 -5.41
N LEU A 121 9.01 -1.42 -5.45
CA LEU A 121 8.33 -2.15 -4.38
C LEU A 121 9.12 -2.09 -3.06
N ILE A 122 10.44 -2.31 -3.12
CA ILE A 122 11.28 -2.22 -1.92
C ILE A 122 11.27 -0.80 -1.37
N ALA A 123 11.44 0.21 -2.24
CA ALA A 123 11.40 1.62 -1.85
C ALA A 123 10.04 2.01 -1.26
N SER A 124 8.91 1.57 -1.83
CA SER A 124 7.57 1.90 -1.34
C SER A 124 7.32 1.32 0.05
N VAL A 125 7.73 0.06 0.26
CA VAL A 125 7.57 -0.63 1.55
C VAL A 125 8.48 -0.01 2.61
N LEU A 126 9.72 0.36 2.24
CA LEU A 126 10.65 1.05 3.14
C LEU A 126 10.21 2.48 3.49
N ALA A 127 9.72 3.25 2.52
CA ALA A 127 9.16 4.59 2.78
C ALA A 127 7.98 4.50 3.75
N ARG A 128 7.04 3.59 3.50
CA ARG A 128 5.92 3.33 4.41
C ARG A 128 6.38 2.89 5.81
N ALA A 129 7.51 2.20 5.91
CA ALA A 129 8.10 1.78 7.18
C ALA A 129 8.86 2.89 7.92
N GLY A 130 8.91 4.12 7.41
CA GLY A 130 9.59 5.24 8.07
C GLY A 130 11.05 5.45 7.64
N TYR A 131 11.49 4.81 6.54
CA TYR A 131 12.83 5.03 5.98
C TYR A 131 12.81 6.06 4.84
N GLN A 132 11.88 7.02 4.86
CA GLN A 132 11.69 8.00 3.80
C GLN A 132 12.84 9.02 3.67
N THR A 133 13.74 9.10 4.65
CA THR A 133 14.95 9.93 4.62
C THR A 133 16.17 9.19 4.05
N VAL A 134 16.06 7.89 3.75
CA VAL A 134 17.14 7.13 3.10
C VAL A 134 17.25 7.58 1.64
N GLU A 135 18.43 8.05 1.24
CA GLU A 135 18.67 8.62 -0.09
C GLU A 135 18.21 7.70 -1.23
N ALA A 136 18.54 6.40 -1.15
CA ALA A 136 18.15 5.43 -2.19
C ALA A 136 16.62 5.23 -2.29
N VAL A 137 15.90 5.37 -1.17
CA VAL A 137 14.43 5.34 -1.15
C VAL A 137 13.88 6.57 -1.85
N GLN A 138 14.36 7.76 -1.49
CA GLN A 138 13.94 9.02 -2.12
C GLN A 138 14.22 9.00 -3.62
N LYS A 139 15.44 8.61 -4.01
CA LYS A 139 15.87 8.59 -5.41
C LYS A 139 14.99 7.69 -6.27
N GLN A 140 14.71 6.46 -5.82
CA GLN A 140 13.84 5.55 -6.57
C GLN A 140 12.43 6.12 -6.71
N ILE A 141 11.84 6.65 -5.63
CA ILE A 141 10.46 7.16 -5.64
C ILE A 141 10.35 8.43 -6.49
N LEU A 142 11.29 9.36 -6.39
CA LEU A 142 11.28 10.59 -7.19
C LEU A 142 11.52 10.30 -8.68
N SER A 143 12.38 9.31 -9.00
CA SER A 143 12.54 8.83 -10.37
C SER A 143 11.19 8.33 -10.92
N ARG A 144 10.51 7.45 -10.18
CA ARG A 144 9.19 6.94 -10.55
C ARG A 144 8.13 8.03 -10.65
N LEU A 145 8.10 8.99 -9.73
CA LEU A 145 7.19 10.12 -9.77
C LEU A 145 7.33 10.89 -11.09
N ASN A 146 8.57 11.16 -11.50
CA ASN A 146 8.83 11.85 -12.76
C ASN A 146 8.44 10.99 -13.97
N THR A 147 8.84 9.71 -14.01
CA THR A 147 8.49 8.79 -15.11
C THR A 147 6.98 8.72 -15.34
N VAL A 148 6.20 8.53 -14.27
CA VAL A 148 4.74 8.42 -14.40
C VAL A 148 4.11 9.77 -14.74
N HIS A 149 4.64 10.87 -14.17
CA HIS A 149 4.15 12.20 -14.47
C HIS A 149 4.34 12.60 -15.94
N GLU A 150 5.41 12.15 -16.61
CA GLU A 150 5.60 12.43 -18.04
C GLU A 150 4.47 11.86 -18.90
N PHE A 151 3.97 10.66 -18.59
CA PHE A 151 2.81 10.08 -19.28
C PHE A 151 1.53 10.87 -19.01
N VAL A 152 1.34 11.35 -17.78
CA VAL A 152 0.12 12.04 -17.34
C VAL A 152 -0.02 13.45 -17.95
N LYS A 153 1.05 14.02 -18.55
CA LYS A 153 0.96 15.31 -19.25
C LYS A 153 0.03 15.26 -20.46
N ASP A 154 -0.01 14.13 -21.16
CA ASP A 154 -0.86 13.89 -22.32
C ASP A 154 -1.21 12.39 -22.38
N PRO A 155 -2.14 11.91 -21.53
CA PRO A 155 -2.39 10.48 -21.39
C PRO A 155 -3.16 9.95 -22.60
N ASP A 156 -2.50 9.11 -23.41
CA ASP A 156 -3.13 8.40 -24.50
C ASP A 156 -3.33 6.91 -24.15
N PHE A 157 -4.52 6.59 -23.64
CA PHE A 157 -4.90 5.22 -23.29
C PHE A 157 -5.04 4.30 -24.52
N ALA A 158 -5.29 4.86 -25.71
CA ALA A 158 -5.39 4.06 -26.93
C ALA A 158 -4.03 3.46 -27.34
N GLN A 159 -2.93 4.08 -26.91
CA GLN A 159 -1.56 3.65 -27.20
C GLN A 159 -0.96 2.73 -26.14
N VAL A 160 -1.73 2.35 -25.11
CA VAL A 160 -1.27 1.41 -24.07
C VAL A 160 -0.99 0.03 -24.65
N TYR A 161 -1.76 -0.35 -25.67
CA TYR A 161 -1.69 -1.66 -26.30
C TYR A 161 -1.30 -1.58 -27.77
N VAL A 162 -0.55 -2.58 -28.22
CA VAL A 162 -0.14 -2.74 -29.62
C VAL A 162 -0.67 -4.04 -30.20
N ASP A 163 -0.78 -4.11 -31.52
CA ASP A 163 -1.17 -5.34 -32.19
C ASP A 163 -0.13 -6.45 -31.94
N LYS A 164 -0.59 -7.55 -31.33
CA LYS A 164 0.21 -8.74 -31.06
C LYS A 164 0.72 -9.42 -32.32
N SER A 165 0.04 -9.24 -33.46
CA SER A 165 0.40 -9.88 -34.73
C SER A 165 1.82 -9.51 -35.20
N GLU A 166 2.31 -8.33 -34.80
CA GLU A 166 3.65 -7.84 -35.09
C GLU A 166 4.75 -8.49 -34.22
N TYR A 167 4.35 -9.27 -33.21
CA TYR A 167 5.25 -9.80 -32.18
C TYR A 167 5.30 -11.34 -32.19
N ARG A 168 6.49 -11.88 -32.42
CA ARG A 168 6.72 -13.34 -32.45
C ARG A 168 7.03 -13.89 -31.06
N GLY A 169 6.65 -15.15 -30.85
CA GLY A 169 7.06 -15.95 -29.69
C GLY A 169 6.31 -15.66 -28.38
N ILE A 170 5.11 -15.07 -28.46
CA ILE A 170 4.23 -14.93 -27.29
C ILE A 170 3.84 -16.35 -26.83
N PRO A 171 4.08 -16.73 -25.55
CA PRO A 171 3.67 -18.03 -25.03
C PRO A 171 2.15 -18.19 -25.07
N LYS A 172 1.66 -19.40 -25.39
CA LYS A 172 0.22 -19.71 -25.47
C LYS A 172 -0.58 -19.30 -24.23
N GLY A 173 0.00 -19.49 -23.03
CA GLY A 173 -0.62 -19.12 -21.76
C GLY A 173 -0.79 -17.60 -21.55
N LEU A 174 -0.21 -16.78 -22.42
CA LEU A 174 -0.24 -15.32 -22.36
C LEU A 174 -1.05 -14.68 -23.49
N GLU A 175 -1.59 -15.45 -24.44
CA GLU A 175 -2.32 -14.92 -25.61
C GLU A 175 -3.56 -14.08 -25.22
N SER A 176 -4.21 -14.44 -24.09
CA SER A 176 -5.37 -13.72 -23.56
C SER A 176 -5.05 -12.35 -22.95
N HIS A 177 -3.78 -12.03 -22.69
CA HIS A 177 -3.37 -10.74 -22.13
C HIS A 177 -3.01 -9.79 -23.24
N GLU A 178 -3.49 -8.54 -23.19
CA GLU A 178 -3.05 -7.50 -24.12
C GLU A 178 -1.53 -7.27 -24.07
N LEU A 179 -0.92 -6.94 -25.21
CA LEU A 179 0.51 -6.64 -25.28
C LEU A 179 0.72 -5.16 -25.05
N VAL A 180 1.38 -4.84 -23.95
CA VAL A 180 1.70 -3.47 -23.57
C VAL A 180 2.72 -2.91 -24.57
N ASN A 181 2.48 -1.68 -25.00
CA ASN A 181 3.35 -0.96 -25.93
C ASN A 181 4.77 -0.80 -25.35
N PRO A 182 5.84 -1.31 -26.01
CA PRO A 182 7.22 -1.16 -25.54
C PRO A 182 7.69 0.28 -25.34
N GLN A 183 7.08 1.25 -26.02
CA GLN A 183 7.38 2.67 -25.83
C GLN A 183 6.98 3.18 -24.43
N LEU A 184 6.12 2.44 -23.72
CA LEU A 184 5.72 2.78 -22.36
C LEU A 184 6.67 2.23 -21.29
N TYR A 185 7.70 1.47 -21.63
CA TYR A 185 8.67 0.97 -20.65
C TYR A 185 10.12 0.98 -21.16
N PRO A 186 10.62 2.12 -21.70
CA PRO A 186 12.03 2.22 -22.08
C PRO A 186 12.89 1.88 -20.86
N GLU A 187 13.89 1.01 -21.04
CA GLU A 187 14.77 0.57 -19.94
C GLU A 187 14.00 0.05 -18.71
N GLN A 188 12.85 -0.61 -18.94
CA GLN A 188 11.93 -1.10 -17.90
C GLN A 188 11.27 -0.01 -17.03
N GLN A 189 11.45 1.27 -17.36
CA GLN A 189 10.80 2.40 -16.71
C GLN A 189 9.35 2.52 -17.17
N PHE A 190 8.48 1.71 -16.59
CA PHE A 190 7.08 1.66 -17.00
C PHE A 190 6.34 2.97 -16.70
N ALA A 191 5.67 3.52 -17.70
CA ALA A 191 5.06 4.83 -17.68
C ALA A 191 3.76 4.90 -16.87
N LEU A 192 3.05 3.77 -16.71
CA LEU A 192 1.84 3.69 -15.90
C LEU A 192 2.18 3.38 -14.43
N PRO A 193 1.40 3.91 -13.45
CA PRO A 193 1.70 3.74 -12.03
C PRO A 193 1.40 2.31 -11.56
N TRP A 194 2.24 1.76 -10.69
CA TRP A 194 1.86 0.61 -9.86
C TRP A 194 1.21 1.08 -8.56
N ILE A 195 0.45 0.21 -7.90
CA ILE A 195 -0.05 0.49 -6.54
C ILE A 195 1.10 0.83 -5.57
N HIS A 196 2.29 0.26 -5.79
CA HIS A 196 3.51 0.55 -5.04
C HIS A 196 4.02 1.99 -5.27
N ASP A 197 3.89 2.56 -6.47
CA ASP A 197 4.22 3.98 -6.73
C ASP A 197 3.33 4.88 -5.86
N VAL A 198 2.03 4.57 -5.81
CA VAL A 198 1.05 5.33 -5.03
C VAL A 198 1.29 5.23 -3.52
N ILE A 199 1.60 4.02 -3.02
CA ILE A 199 2.00 3.82 -1.62
C ILE A 199 3.26 4.62 -1.29
N ALA A 200 4.23 4.65 -2.20
CA ALA A 200 5.46 5.41 -2.03
C ALA A 200 5.19 6.92 -1.93
N PHE A 201 4.40 7.48 -2.86
CA PHE A 201 4.09 8.90 -2.88
C PHE A 201 3.37 9.36 -1.61
N SER A 202 2.55 8.50 -1.01
CA SER A 202 1.80 8.83 0.22
C SER A 202 2.63 8.77 1.50
N HIS A 203 3.88 8.31 1.45
CA HIS A 203 4.76 8.13 2.63
C HIS A 203 6.13 8.79 2.45
N LEU A 204 6.30 9.59 1.40
CA LEU A 204 7.55 10.31 1.16
C LEU A 204 7.37 11.79 1.47
N ASP A 205 8.00 12.28 2.54
CA ASP A 205 7.81 13.65 3.05
C ASP A 205 8.07 14.70 1.97
N ILE A 206 9.10 14.52 1.13
CA ILE A 206 9.40 15.45 0.04
C ILE A 206 8.26 15.53 -1.00
N VAL A 207 7.55 14.42 -1.25
CA VAL A 207 6.39 14.40 -2.17
C VAL A 207 5.17 15.07 -1.54
N LEU A 208 5.01 14.98 -0.23
CA LEU A 208 3.87 15.56 0.47
C LEU A 208 4.07 17.05 0.80
N ALA A 209 5.31 17.47 1.08
CA ALA A 209 5.65 18.81 1.55
C ALA A 209 6.06 19.76 0.41
N GLU A 210 6.76 19.28 -0.62
CA GLU A 210 7.19 20.15 -1.71
C GLU A 210 6.09 20.31 -2.76
N LYS A 211 5.76 21.58 -3.07
CA LYS A 211 4.66 21.92 -3.99
C LYS A 211 4.78 21.24 -5.35
N GLU A 212 5.95 21.25 -5.97
CA GLU A 212 6.14 20.67 -7.31
C GLU A 212 5.94 19.14 -7.29
N SER A 213 6.62 18.45 -6.38
CA SER A 213 6.48 16.99 -6.21
C SER A 213 5.05 16.60 -5.87
N ARG A 214 4.38 17.40 -5.03
CA ARG A 214 2.98 17.20 -4.66
C ARG A 214 2.04 17.36 -5.85
N GLU A 215 2.22 18.39 -6.67
CA GLU A 215 1.41 18.62 -7.88
C GLU A 215 1.55 17.48 -8.88
N LYS A 216 2.75 16.92 -9.05
CA LYS A 216 2.97 15.72 -9.89
C LYS A 216 2.16 14.53 -9.38
N ALA A 217 2.24 14.24 -8.08
CA ALA A 217 1.50 13.14 -7.47
C ALA A 217 -0.03 13.34 -7.58
N GLU A 218 -0.53 14.55 -7.35
CA GLU A 218 -1.95 14.88 -7.51
C GLU A 218 -2.42 14.70 -8.96
N LYS A 219 -1.62 15.07 -9.96
CA LYS A 219 -1.93 14.83 -11.37
C LYS A 219 -2.00 13.34 -11.71
N ILE A 220 -1.02 12.56 -11.26
CA ILE A 220 -0.99 11.09 -11.47
C ILE A 220 -2.25 10.45 -10.87
N LEU A 221 -2.61 10.83 -9.65
CA LEU A 221 -3.81 10.33 -8.99
C LEU A 221 -5.09 10.83 -9.66
N GLY A 222 -5.09 12.05 -10.18
CA GLY A 222 -6.16 12.58 -11.03
C GLY A 222 -6.42 11.69 -12.25
N MET A 223 -5.37 11.24 -12.93
CA MET A 223 -5.49 10.26 -14.03
C MET A 223 -6.03 8.91 -13.53
N VAL A 224 -5.53 8.39 -12.41
CA VAL A 224 -5.99 7.11 -11.83
C VAL A 224 -7.49 7.14 -11.50
N LEU A 225 -8.03 8.30 -11.11
CA LEU A 225 -9.46 8.47 -10.79
C LEU A 225 -10.38 8.49 -12.02
N THR A 226 -9.84 8.53 -13.23
CA THR A 226 -10.63 8.61 -14.47
C THR A 226 -11.26 7.25 -14.85
N PRO A 227 -12.44 7.23 -15.48
CA PRO A 227 -13.03 6.01 -16.01
C PRO A 227 -12.12 5.28 -17.01
N GLU A 228 -11.40 6.04 -17.85
CA GLU A 228 -10.48 5.52 -18.86
C GLU A 228 -9.38 4.67 -18.22
N TYR A 229 -8.78 5.17 -17.14
CA TYR A 229 -7.78 4.41 -16.38
C TYR A 229 -8.40 3.19 -15.68
N GLN A 230 -9.55 3.35 -15.01
CA GLN A 230 -10.20 2.26 -14.27
C GLN A 230 -10.78 1.17 -15.19
N ASN A 231 -10.91 1.44 -16.49
CA ASN A 231 -11.29 0.45 -17.50
C ASN A 231 -10.10 -0.36 -18.04
N LEU A 232 -8.87 -0.02 -17.67
CA LEU A 232 -7.71 -0.87 -17.99
C LEU A 232 -7.89 -2.27 -17.37
N PRO A 233 -7.29 -3.33 -17.94
CA PRO A 233 -7.36 -4.65 -17.35
C PRO A 233 -6.63 -4.69 -16.00
N TRP A 234 -6.98 -5.67 -15.17
CA TRP A 234 -6.48 -5.75 -13.78
C TRP A 234 -4.96 -6.01 -13.70
N SER A 235 -4.46 -6.84 -14.61
CA SER A 235 -3.07 -6.79 -15.04
C SER A 235 -2.99 -5.81 -16.20
N TYR A 236 -1.99 -4.94 -16.22
CA TYR A 236 -1.77 -4.07 -17.37
C TYR A 236 -1.62 -4.84 -18.67
N GLY A 237 -1.24 -6.11 -18.64
CA GLY A 237 -1.10 -6.96 -19.81
C GLY A 237 0.20 -7.74 -19.74
N VAL A 238 0.83 -7.97 -20.89
CA VAL A 238 2.17 -8.55 -20.98
C VAL A 238 3.15 -7.55 -21.57
N ALA A 239 4.36 -7.51 -21.03
CA ALA A 239 5.48 -6.76 -21.57
C ALA A 239 6.55 -7.70 -22.11
N LYS A 240 7.21 -7.26 -23.17
CA LYS A 240 8.33 -7.95 -23.80
C LYS A 240 9.66 -7.39 -23.30
N TYR A 241 10.45 -8.23 -22.63
CA TYR A 241 11.84 -7.92 -22.23
C TYR A 241 12.79 -8.82 -23.04
N GLY A 242 13.45 -8.25 -24.04
CA GLY A 242 14.28 -8.99 -24.98
C GLY A 242 13.48 -10.07 -25.72
N LYS A 243 13.80 -11.35 -25.46
CA LYS A 243 13.13 -12.52 -26.07
C LYS A 243 12.00 -13.11 -25.22
N ARG A 244 11.74 -12.55 -24.03
CA ARG A 244 10.78 -13.11 -23.06
C ARG A 244 9.60 -12.17 -22.85
N TYR A 245 8.48 -12.74 -22.46
CA TYR A 245 7.25 -12.03 -22.14
C TYR A 245 6.89 -12.25 -20.67
N TYR A 246 6.43 -11.20 -20.02
CA TYR A 246 6.09 -11.21 -18.61
C TYR A 246 4.80 -10.44 -18.36
N VAL A 247 3.97 -10.94 -17.45
CA VAL A 247 2.75 -10.23 -17.05
C VAL A 247 3.14 -8.98 -16.25
N LEU A 248 2.59 -7.84 -16.62
CA LEU A 248 2.63 -6.61 -15.83
C LEU A 248 1.37 -6.55 -14.98
N GLY A 249 1.51 -6.77 -13.67
CA GLY A 249 0.41 -6.67 -12.70
C GLY A 249 0.34 -5.30 -12.02
N TRP A 250 -0.48 -5.23 -10.97
CA TRP A 250 -0.46 -4.17 -9.97
C TRP A 250 -0.87 -2.78 -10.46
N ALA A 251 -1.77 -2.71 -11.44
CA ALA A 251 -2.47 -1.48 -11.79
C ALA A 251 -3.22 -0.90 -10.57
N VAL A 252 -3.37 0.43 -10.53
CA VAL A 252 -4.02 1.14 -9.43
C VAL A 252 -5.54 1.12 -9.60
N HIS A 253 -6.11 -0.07 -9.59
CA HIS A 253 -7.56 -0.21 -9.57
C HIS A 253 -8.12 0.19 -8.21
N LEU A 254 -9.21 0.94 -8.23
CA LEU A 254 -9.86 1.47 -7.04
C LEU A 254 -11.02 0.53 -6.68
N PRO A 255 -10.90 -0.30 -5.63
CA PRO A 255 -12.00 -1.15 -5.23
C PRO A 255 -13.20 -0.28 -4.86
N GLY A 256 -14.36 -0.65 -5.38
CA GLY A 256 -15.56 0.15 -5.19
C GLY A 256 -15.82 1.23 -6.23
N TYR A 257 -14.99 1.36 -7.28
CA TYR A 257 -15.12 2.42 -8.28
C TYR A 257 -16.51 2.52 -8.91
N SER A 258 -17.05 1.39 -9.38
CA SER A 258 -18.36 1.34 -10.04
C SER A 258 -19.51 0.92 -9.12
N LYS A 259 -19.24 0.15 -8.05
CA LYS A 259 -20.24 -0.34 -7.09
C LYS A 259 -19.60 -0.64 -5.74
N PRO A 260 -20.34 -0.52 -4.61
CA PRO A 260 -19.82 -0.87 -3.29
C PRO A 260 -19.17 -2.27 -3.26
N PRO A 261 -17.92 -2.40 -2.77
CA PRO A 261 -17.24 -3.68 -2.75
C PRO A 261 -17.58 -4.49 -1.49
N GLU A 262 -17.49 -5.80 -1.62
CA GLU A 262 -17.63 -6.76 -0.52
C GLU A 262 -16.41 -7.68 -0.44
N GLY A 263 -16.29 -8.45 0.65
CA GLY A 263 -15.27 -9.48 0.80
C GLY A 263 -13.84 -8.94 0.70
N ARG A 264 -13.00 -9.56 -0.12
CA ARG A 264 -11.60 -9.16 -0.32
C ARG A 264 -11.47 -7.74 -0.87
N MET A 265 -12.34 -7.34 -1.80
CA MET A 265 -12.29 -6.01 -2.40
C MET A 265 -12.62 -4.90 -1.40
N PHE A 266 -13.46 -5.20 -0.39
CA PHE A 266 -13.70 -4.28 0.72
C PHE A 266 -12.42 -4.08 1.55
N ALA A 267 -11.70 -5.16 1.87
CA ALA A 267 -10.42 -5.05 2.58
C ALA A 267 -9.38 -4.24 1.79
N GLU A 268 -9.28 -4.49 0.48
CA GLU A 268 -8.42 -3.74 -0.43
C GLU A 268 -8.81 -2.26 -0.45
N MET A 269 -10.12 -1.93 -0.51
CA MET A 269 -10.61 -0.56 -0.44
C MET A 269 -10.11 0.17 0.82
N LEU A 270 -10.16 -0.49 1.99
CA LEU A 270 -9.69 0.10 3.24
C LEU A 270 -8.19 0.43 3.21
N VAL A 271 -7.37 -0.41 2.59
CA VAL A 271 -5.93 -0.15 2.41
C VAL A 271 -5.72 1.03 1.47
N VAL A 272 -6.43 1.05 0.34
CA VAL A 272 -6.29 2.11 -0.67
C VAL A 272 -6.78 3.47 -0.13
N LEU A 273 -7.87 3.51 0.64
CA LEU A 273 -8.34 4.74 1.31
C LEU A 273 -7.30 5.29 2.28
N ASP A 274 -6.69 4.44 3.12
CA ASP A 274 -5.65 4.84 4.08
C ASP A 274 -4.41 5.41 3.39
N VAL A 275 -4.02 4.80 2.26
CA VAL A 275 -2.88 5.22 1.44
C VAL A 275 -3.16 6.53 0.71
N LEU A 276 -4.35 6.68 0.12
CA LEU A 276 -4.66 7.83 -0.73
C LEU A 276 -5.22 9.05 0.00
N ALA A 277 -5.67 8.89 1.25
CA ALA A 277 -6.23 9.96 2.08
C ALA A 277 -5.41 11.27 2.12
N PRO A 278 -4.05 11.25 2.05
CA PRO A 278 -3.28 12.50 2.05
C PRO A 278 -3.55 13.41 0.85
N PHE A 279 -4.02 12.90 -0.30
CA PHE A 279 -4.16 13.63 -1.55
C PHE A 279 -5.49 14.35 -1.72
N ALA A 280 -5.45 15.63 -2.08
CA ALA A 280 -6.64 16.48 -2.13
C ALA A 280 -7.55 16.13 -3.31
N CYS A 281 -7.00 15.80 -4.48
CA CYS A 281 -7.77 15.34 -5.64
C CYS A 281 -8.55 14.07 -5.30
N VAL A 282 -7.94 13.15 -4.54
CA VAL A 282 -8.59 11.92 -4.10
C VAL A 282 -9.71 12.23 -3.13
N ARG A 283 -9.47 13.01 -2.06
CA ARG A 283 -10.51 13.34 -1.08
C ARG A 283 -11.75 14.01 -1.70
N LYS A 284 -11.56 14.77 -2.77
CA LYS A 284 -12.63 15.47 -3.51
C LYS A 284 -13.30 14.60 -4.57
N SER A 285 -12.75 13.42 -4.86
CA SER A 285 -13.25 12.56 -5.92
C SER A 285 -14.58 11.88 -5.52
N PRO A 286 -15.46 11.57 -6.50
CA PRO A 286 -16.67 10.81 -6.24
C PRO A 286 -16.39 9.45 -5.61
N TRP A 287 -15.33 8.75 -6.04
CA TRP A 287 -14.94 7.46 -5.48
C TRP A 287 -14.68 7.57 -3.97
N PHE A 288 -13.84 8.49 -3.53
CA PHE A 288 -13.50 8.62 -2.10
C PHE A 288 -14.72 8.99 -1.26
N LEU A 289 -15.52 9.96 -1.72
CA LEU A 289 -16.71 10.42 -1.00
C LEU A 289 -17.77 9.29 -0.88
N ASN A 290 -17.99 8.54 -1.95
CA ASN A 290 -18.90 7.41 -1.95
C ASN A 290 -18.40 6.26 -1.06
N SER A 291 -17.09 5.96 -1.12
CA SER A 291 -16.48 4.97 -0.23
C SER A 291 -16.60 5.36 1.23
N MET A 292 -16.32 6.62 1.60
CA MET A 292 -16.49 7.09 2.97
C MET A 292 -17.95 7.02 3.42
N LYS A 293 -18.91 7.40 2.56
CA LYS A 293 -20.34 7.26 2.84
C LYS A 293 -20.74 5.80 3.07
N TYR A 294 -20.25 4.89 2.23
CA TYR A 294 -20.51 3.46 2.37
C TYR A 294 -19.93 2.91 3.69
N LEU A 295 -18.76 3.38 4.11
CA LEU A 295 -18.19 2.97 5.40
C LEU A 295 -19.02 3.46 6.61
N GLU A 296 -19.76 4.58 6.49
CA GLU A 296 -20.69 5.04 7.53
C GLU A 296 -21.90 4.13 7.72
N GLU A 297 -22.26 3.30 6.74
CA GLU A 297 -23.35 2.32 6.87
C GLU A 297 -23.04 1.22 7.90
N PHE A 298 -21.77 1.06 8.28
CA PHE A 298 -21.32 0.10 9.30
C PHE A 298 -21.21 0.72 10.70
N ARG A 299 -21.71 1.94 10.89
CA ARG A 299 -21.74 2.59 12.19
C ARG A 299 -22.78 1.92 13.10
N THR A 300 -22.41 1.60 14.33
CA THR A 300 -23.30 1.00 15.33
C THR A 300 -24.14 2.07 16.02
N ASP A 301 -25.14 1.64 16.79
CA ASP A 301 -25.96 2.54 17.62
C ASP A 301 -25.12 3.29 18.68
N ASP A 302 -24.03 2.67 19.16
CA ASP A 302 -23.08 3.30 20.08
C ASP A 302 -22.19 4.34 19.37
N GLY A 303 -22.14 4.31 18.04
CA GLY A 303 -21.38 5.23 17.19
C GLY A 303 -19.98 4.74 16.84
N THR A 304 -19.60 3.54 17.29
CA THR A 304 -18.43 2.76 16.82
C THR A 304 -18.71 2.18 15.42
N TYR A 305 -17.80 1.37 14.87
CA TYR A 305 -17.96 0.74 13.57
C TYR A 305 -17.75 -0.76 13.68
N SER A 306 -18.53 -1.54 12.92
CA SER A 306 -18.39 -3.00 12.88
C SER A 306 -18.54 -3.53 11.46
N PHE A 307 -17.42 -3.80 10.79
CA PHE A 307 -17.43 -4.38 9.46
C PHE A 307 -17.72 -5.89 9.51
N PRO A 308 -18.26 -6.49 8.42
CA PRO A 308 -18.42 -7.94 8.37
C PRO A 308 -17.09 -8.67 8.55
N ARG A 309 -17.03 -9.58 9.52
CA ARG A 309 -15.81 -10.35 9.85
C ARG A 309 -15.18 -11.03 8.63
N ALA A 310 -16.02 -11.56 7.73
CA ALA A 310 -15.57 -12.25 6.52
C ALA A 310 -14.85 -11.31 5.52
N TRP A 311 -15.04 -10.00 5.64
CA TRP A 311 -14.47 -8.98 4.77
C TRP A 311 -13.17 -8.38 5.34
N LEU A 312 -12.74 -8.80 6.53
CA LEU A 312 -11.45 -8.46 7.12
C LEU A 312 -10.58 -9.71 7.25
N PRO A 313 -10.12 -10.32 6.15
CA PRO A 313 -9.46 -11.61 6.21
C PRO A 313 -8.08 -11.55 6.89
N GLU A 314 -7.65 -12.67 7.45
CA GLU A 314 -6.27 -12.92 7.88
C GLU A 314 -5.83 -14.27 7.27
N LYS A 315 -5.35 -14.24 6.03
CA LYS A 315 -5.09 -15.46 5.23
C LYS A 315 -3.69 -16.03 5.48
N LYS A 316 -3.47 -17.27 5.01
CA LYS A 316 -2.16 -17.93 4.92
C LYS A 316 -1.36 -17.58 3.67
N ARG A 317 -2.03 -17.07 2.63
CA ARG A 317 -1.47 -16.71 1.33
C ARG A 317 -2.27 -15.54 0.77
N GLY A 318 -1.60 -14.59 0.14
CA GLY A 318 -2.21 -13.38 -0.37
C GLY A 318 -1.20 -12.23 -0.39
N TYR A 319 -1.68 -11.06 -0.77
CA TYR A 319 -0.86 -9.84 -0.78
C TYR A 319 -1.40 -8.86 0.25
N TRP A 320 -0.50 -8.24 1.01
CA TRP A 320 -0.87 -7.23 2.00
C TRP A 320 -1.61 -6.06 1.35
N VAL A 321 -1.08 -5.55 0.23
CA VAL A 321 -1.71 -4.46 -0.53
C VAL A 321 -3.11 -4.84 -1.05
N GLY A 322 -3.36 -6.13 -1.27
CA GLY A 322 -4.66 -6.67 -1.68
C GLY A 322 -5.65 -6.93 -0.52
N GLY A 323 -5.31 -6.51 0.70
CA GLY A 323 -6.18 -6.64 1.87
C GLY A 323 -6.27 -8.05 2.47
N GLU A 324 -5.25 -8.90 2.31
CA GLU A 324 -5.32 -10.31 2.74
C GLU A 324 -4.86 -10.55 4.21
N TYR A 325 -4.32 -9.52 4.87
CA TYR A 325 -3.75 -9.59 6.23
C TYR A 325 -4.28 -8.46 7.14
N MET A 326 -5.59 -8.47 7.41
CA MET A 326 -6.33 -7.35 8.01
C MET A 326 -6.45 -7.37 9.53
N ALA A 327 -6.06 -8.43 10.23
CA ALA A 327 -6.13 -8.41 11.70
C ALA A 327 -5.11 -7.43 12.29
N PHE A 328 -5.42 -6.84 13.45
CA PHE A 328 -4.43 -6.14 14.25
C PHE A 328 -4.03 -7.01 15.43
N ASP A 329 -5.00 -7.43 16.23
CA ASP A 329 -4.79 -8.26 17.42
C ASP A 329 -5.32 -9.69 17.19
N GLU A 330 -5.03 -10.60 18.12
CA GLU A 330 -5.68 -11.91 18.15
C GLU A 330 -7.19 -11.75 18.32
N ARG A 331 -7.95 -12.37 17.42
CA ARG A 331 -9.41 -12.28 17.41
C ARG A 331 -10.06 -13.43 18.19
N LYS A 332 -9.36 -14.56 18.36
CA LYS A 332 -9.86 -15.73 19.07
C LYS A 332 -10.17 -15.37 20.52
N GLY A 333 -11.39 -15.66 20.97
CA GLY A 333 -11.84 -15.39 22.34
C GLY A 333 -12.25 -13.93 22.62
N ARG A 334 -12.07 -13.00 21.66
CA ARG A 334 -12.46 -11.59 21.82
C ARG A 334 -13.72 -11.27 21.02
N LYS A 335 -14.84 -11.10 21.74
CA LYS A 335 -16.16 -10.87 21.13
C LYS A 335 -16.22 -9.56 20.31
N ASN A 336 -15.60 -8.49 20.81
CA ASN A 336 -15.60 -7.16 20.19
C ASN A 336 -14.42 -6.90 19.23
N ALA A 337 -13.57 -7.89 18.93
CA ALA A 337 -12.34 -7.65 18.16
C ALA A 337 -12.58 -6.98 16.81
N ILE A 338 -13.65 -7.38 16.10
CA ILE A 338 -13.97 -6.82 14.79
C ILE A 338 -14.44 -5.38 14.89
N GLU A 339 -15.24 -5.05 15.88
CA GLU A 339 -15.71 -3.68 16.12
C GLU A 339 -14.53 -2.76 16.47
N VAL A 340 -13.62 -3.22 17.33
CA VAL A 340 -12.40 -2.49 17.69
C VAL A 340 -11.52 -2.23 16.46
N GLU A 341 -11.24 -3.26 15.65
CA GLU A 341 -10.42 -3.12 14.44
C GLU A 341 -11.09 -2.21 13.39
N SER A 342 -12.40 -2.34 13.20
CA SER A 342 -13.18 -1.55 12.24
C SER A 342 -13.22 -0.08 12.66
N THR A 343 -13.45 0.18 13.95
CA THR A 343 -13.43 1.52 14.53
C THR A 343 -12.06 2.16 14.40
N PHE A 344 -10.98 1.43 14.71
CA PHE A 344 -9.62 1.93 14.54
C PHE A 344 -9.33 2.35 13.09
N ARG A 345 -9.73 1.51 12.11
CA ARG A 345 -9.56 1.82 10.68
C ARG A 345 -10.30 3.09 10.28
N MET A 346 -11.56 3.24 10.71
CA MET A 346 -12.35 4.43 10.43
C MET A 346 -11.73 5.69 11.02
N VAL A 347 -11.32 5.64 12.30
CA VAL A 347 -10.69 6.77 12.96
C VAL A 347 -9.38 7.14 12.27
N ASN A 348 -8.53 6.16 11.94
CA ASN A 348 -7.25 6.39 11.26
C ASN A 348 -7.43 6.99 9.85
N ILE A 349 -8.38 6.48 9.04
CA ILE A 349 -8.66 7.05 7.72
C ILE A 349 -9.14 8.51 7.87
N LYS A 350 -10.08 8.79 8.78
CA LYS A 350 -10.58 10.15 9.01
C LYS A 350 -9.48 11.10 9.48
N LYS A 351 -8.60 10.66 10.39
CA LYS A 351 -7.43 11.44 10.85
C LYS A 351 -6.54 11.87 9.68
N ARG A 352 -6.23 10.94 8.76
CA ARG A 352 -5.40 11.23 7.58
C ARG A 352 -6.05 12.18 6.57
N THR A 353 -7.37 12.26 6.56
CA THR A 353 -8.09 13.19 5.68
C THR A 353 -8.19 14.63 6.21
N GLY A 354 -7.79 14.86 7.46
CA GLY A 354 -8.07 16.13 8.16
C GLY A 354 -9.55 16.32 8.50
N LEU A 355 -10.35 15.24 8.47
CA LEU A 355 -11.74 15.21 8.93
C LEU A 355 -11.83 14.91 10.44
N PHE A 356 -10.75 15.15 11.18
CA PHE A 356 -10.58 14.82 12.59
C PHE A 356 -10.32 16.07 13.42
#